data_AF-A0A969ICN4-F1
#
_entry.id   AF-A0A969ICN4-F1
#
_cell.length_a   1.000
_cell.length_b   1.000
_cell.length_c   1.000
_cell.angle_alpha   90.00
_cell.angle_beta   90.00
_cell.angle_gamma   90.00
#
_symmetry.space_group_name_H-M   'P 1'
#
loop_
_entity.id
_entity.type
_entity.pdbx_description
1 polymer ?
#
loop_
_entity_poly.entity_id
_entity_poly.type
_entity_poly.pdbx_seq_one_letter_code
_entity_poly.pdbx_strand_id
1 'polypeptide(L)'
;MPNFDNKNQRDYRVFVLNESYRGAKVDYAPMRDNWFVVSGTRNGMVFYQRVNFTCGGRAINSWAMLFPEGQKAVYEPIIEQVHRDYRLGTGNCSQRVTT
;
A
#
# COMPACT_ATOMS: atom_id res chain seq x y z
N MET A 1 1.39 -10.14 5.45
CA MET A 1 2.28 -11.16 4.87
C MET A 1 3.69 -10.99 5.42
N PRO A 2 4.47 -12.06 5.63
CA PRO A 2 5.90 -11.93 5.90
C PRO A 2 6.63 -11.28 4.72
N ASN A 3 7.65 -10.48 5.01
CA ASN A 3 8.54 -9.87 4.03
C ASN A 3 9.75 -10.79 3.80
N PHE A 4 9.53 -11.94 3.15
CA PHE A 4 10.57 -12.97 2.99
C PHE A 4 11.81 -12.47 2.24
N ASP A 5 11.63 -11.53 1.32
CA ASP A 5 12.71 -10.92 0.53
C ASP A 5 13.47 -9.82 1.30
N ASN A 6 13.08 -9.54 2.54
CA ASN A 6 13.62 -8.47 3.39
C ASN A 6 13.69 -7.11 2.67
N LYS A 7 12.75 -6.84 1.76
CA LYS A 7 12.72 -5.59 0.99
C LYS A 7 12.55 -4.42 1.95
N ASN A 8 13.40 -3.42 1.84
CA ASN A 8 13.15 -2.15 2.51
C ASN A 8 11.96 -1.44 1.84
N GLN A 9 11.44 -0.42 2.51
CA GLN A 9 10.27 0.31 2.07
C GLN A 9 10.37 0.90 0.66
N ARG A 10 11.55 1.44 0.29
CA ARG A 10 11.77 2.05 -1.02
C ARG A 10 11.73 1.00 -2.12
N ASP A 11 12.43 -0.11 -1.91
CA ASP A 11 12.49 -1.19 -2.88
C ASP A 11 11.12 -1.85 -3.07
N TYR A 12 10.37 -2.01 -1.98
CA TYR A 12 9.01 -2.54 -2.07
C TYR A 12 8.06 -1.56 -2.78
N ARG A 13 8.22 -0.24 -2.59
CA ARG A 13 7.46 0.76 -3.36
C ARG A 13 7.75 0.66 -4.86
N VAL A 14 9.02 0.52 -5.24
CA VAL A 14 9.43 0.31 -6.64
C VAL A 14 8.83 -0.99 -7.19
N PHE A 15 8.89 -2.07 -6.42
CA PHE A 15 8.26 -3.35 -6.78
C PHE A 15 6.75 -3.19 -7.01
N VAL A 16 6.02 -2.53 -6.12
CA VAL A 16 4.56 -2.31 -6.28
C VAL A 16 4.26 -1.51 -7.55
N LEU A 17 5.02 -0.46 -7.83
CA LEU A 17 4.82 0.34 -9.04
C LEU A 17 5.12 -0.45 -10.32
N ASN A 18 6.18 -1.27 -10.31
CA ASN A 18 6.62 -2.01 -11.50
C ASN A 18 5.80 -3.28 -11.75
N GLU A 19 5.38 -3.99 -10.71
CA GLU A 19 4.66 -5.26 -10.86
C GLU A 19 3.14 -5.07 -10.84
N SER A 20 2.61 -4.27 -9.91
CA SER A 20 1.16 -4.12 -9.75
C SER A 20 0.59 -2.99 -10.60
N TYR A 21 1.32 -1.90 -10.80
CA TYR A 21 0.83 -0.68 -11.46
C TYR A 21 1.67 -0.24 -12.65
N ARG A 22 2.29 -1.18 -13.37
CA ARG A 22 3.08 -0.88 -14.56
C ARG A 22 2.30 -0.04 -15.57
N GLY A 23 2.89 1.06 -16.01
CA GLY A 23 2.28 1.98 -16.97
C GLY A 23 1.20 2.89 -16.39
N ALA A 24 1.02 2.91 -15.06
CA ALA A 24 0.13 3.87 -14.41
C ALA A 24 0.69 5.30 -14.48
N LYS A 25 -0.22 6.27 -14.55
CA LYS A 25 0.07 7.65 -14.19
C LYS A 25 -0.06 7.79 -12.67
N VAL A 26 1.05 8.04 -11.98
CA VAL A 26 1.08 8.16 -10.51
C VAL A 26 0.92 9.63 -10.12
N ASP A 27 -0.12 9.93 -9.35
CA ASP A 27 -0.52 11.30 -9.02
C ASP A 27 -0.31 11.65 -7.53
N TYR A 28 -0.13 10.64 -6.66
CA TYR A 28 0.06 10.83 -5.22
C TYR A 28 0.89 9.68 -4.61
N ALA A 29 1.98 10.01 -3.92
CA ALA A 29 2.88 8.99 -3.35
C ALA A 29 3.66 9.43 -2.09
N PRO A 30 2.98 9.74 -0.98
CA PRO A 30 3.65 10.04 0.28
C PRO A 30 4.38 8.81 0.84
N MET A 31 5.50 9.08 1.49
CA MET A 31 6.30 8.08 2.21
C MET A 31 6.62 8.60 3.62
N ARG A 32 6.39 7.75 4.63
CA ARG A 32 6.76 7.95 6.04
C ARG A 32 7.61 6.78 6.51
N ASP A 33 8.16 6.85 7.72
CA ASP A 33 9.19 5.91 8.21
C ASP A 33 8.80 4.43 8.15
N ASN A 34 7.51 4.11 8.27
CA ASN A 34 7.02 2.72 8.30
C ASN A 34 5.82 2.47 7.37
N TRP A 35 5.43 3.42 6.52
CA TRP A 35 4.37 3.21 5.54
C TRP A 35 4.46 4.17 4.36
N PHE A 36 3.94 3.74 3.21
CA PHE A 36 3.79 4.58 2.03
C PHE A 36 2.42 4.40 1.40
N VAL A 37 2.04 5.36 0.55
CA VAL A 37 0.91 5.23 -0.35
C VAL A 37 1.41 5.31 -1.79
N VAL A 38 0.78 4.56 -2.68
CA VAL A 38 0.82 4.80 -4.13
C VAL A 38 -0.60 4.98 -4.62
N SER A 39 -0.83 6.04 -5.38
CA SER A 39 -2.13 6.32 -5.97
C SER A 39 -1.97 6.94 -7.34
N GLY A 40 -2.89 6.61 -8.23
CA GLY A 40 -2.84 7.03 -9.62
C GLY A 40 -3.92 6.37 -10.46
N THR A 41 -3.76 6.48 -11.77
CA THR A 41 -4.73 5.99 -12.74
C THR A 41 -4.07 5.05 -13.74
N ARG A 42 -4.74 3.94 -14.06
CA ARG A 42 -4.33 2.96 -15.08
C ARG A 42 -5.57 2.42 -15.77
N ASN A 43 -5.62 2.52 -17.10
CA ASN A 43 -6.71 1.96 -17.93
C ASN A 43 -8.12 2.39 -17.46
N GLY A 44 -8.30 3.69 -17.14
CA GLY A 44 -9.58 4.23 -16.67
C GLY A 44 -9.97 3.86 -15.23
N MET A 45 -9.09 3.16 -14.52
CA MET A 45 -9.26 2.80 -13.10
C MET A 45 -8.29 3.60 -12.24
N VAL A 46 -8.80 4.14 -11.15
CA VAL A 46 -7.99 4.72 -10.08
C VAL A 46 -7.60 3.61 -9.12
N PHE A 47 -6.35 3.64 -8.67
CA PHE A 47 -5.89 2.86 -7.53
C PHE A 47 -5.43 3.79 -6.42
N TYR A 48 -5.75 3.41 -5.19
CA TYR A 48 -5.13 3.95 -3.98
C TYR A 48 -4.69 2.75 -3.15
N GLN A 49 -3.39 2.57 -2.97
CA GLN A 49 -2.84 1.50 -2.14
C GLN A 49 -1.99 2.09 -1.02
N ARG A 50 -2.31 1.73 0.22
CA ARG A 50 -1.45 1.99 1.39
C ARG A 50 -0.73 0.71 1.77
N VAL A 51 0.58 0.82 1.99
CA VAL A 51 1.46 -0.27 2.40
C VAL A 51 2.14 0.12 3.70
N ASN A 52 2.10 -0.76 4.70
CA ASN A 52 2.68 -0.55 6.01
C ASN A 52 3.65 -1.69 6.33
N PHE A 53 4.78 -1.33 6.93
CA PHE A 53 5.80 -2.23 7.44
C PHE A 53 5.64 -2.34 8.95
N THR A 54 5.58 -3.57 9.44
CA THR A 54 5.39 -3.94 10.84
C THR A 54 6.51 -4.88 11.29
N CYS A 55 6.64 -5.09 12.60
CA CYS A 55 7.65 -5.97 13.19
C CYS A 55 9.10 -5.63 12.76
N GLY A 56 9.42 -4.34 12.62
CA GLY A 56 10.74 -3.88 12.16
C GLY A 56 11.00 -4.12 10.67
N GLY A 57 9.94 -4.23 9.86
CA GLY A 57 10.04 -4.47 8.41
C GLY A 57 9.85 -5.94 8.00
N ARG A 58 9.77 -6.86 8.96
CA ARG A 58 9.58 -8.31 8.71
C ARG A 58 8.19 -8.69 8.22
N ALA A 59 7.20 -7.82 8.39
CA ALA A 59 5.84 -8.08 7.94
C ALA A 59 5.26 -6.86 7.22
N ILE A 60 4.60 -7.12 6.11
CA ILE A 60 3.93 -6.11 5.28
C ILE A 60 2.42 -6.30 5.40
N ASN A 61 1.71 -5.21 5.64
CA ASN A 61 0.25 -5.15 5.63
C ASN A 61 -0.19 -4.04 4.67
N SER A 62 -1.06 -4.37 3.73
CA SER A 62 -1.51 -3.43 2.71
C SER A 62 -3.00 -3.60 2.42
N TRP A 63 -3.60 -2.51 1.96
CA TRP A 63 -4.94 -2.50 1.41
C TRP A 63 -4.94 -1.59 0.18
N ALA A 64 -5.83 -1.90 -0.76
CA ALA A 64 -6.02 -1.10 -1.96
C ALA A 64 -7.52 -0.87 -2.19
N MET A 65 -7.87 0.32 -2.67
CA MET A 65 -9.15 0.60 -3.31
C MET A 65 -8.93 0.80 -4.80
N LEU A 66 -9.77 0.15 -5.60
CA LEU A 66 -9.77 0.20 -7.06
C LEU A 66 -11.18 0.60 -7.51
N PHE A 67 -11.30 1.67 -8.29
CA PHE A 67 -12.60 2.16 -8.74
C PHE A 67 -12.47 2.90 -10.08
N PRO A 68 -13.56 3.01 -10.88
CA PRO A 68 -13.53 3.76 -12.13
C PRO A 68 -13.21 5.24 -11.92
N GLU A 69 -12.43 5.84 -12.80
CA GLU A 69 -12.04 7.26 -12.70
C GLU A 69 -13.24 8.21 -12.64
N GLY A 70 -14.33 7.91 -13.37
CA GLY A 70 -15.57 8.69 -13.32
C GLY A 70 -16.28 8.70 -11.96
N GLN A 71 -15.84 7.88 -11.00
CA GLN A 71 -16.42 7.79 -9.65
C GLN A 71 -15.53 8.43 -8.57
N LYS A 72 -14.47 9.17 -8.93
CA LYS A 72 -13.56 9.85 -7.98
C LYS A 72 -14.29 10.60 -6.86
N ALA A 73 -15.27 11.44 -7.21
CA ALA A 73 -16.03 12.23 -6.24
C ALA A 73 -16.76 11.39 -5.18
N VAL A 74 -17.12 10.14 -5.49
CA VAL A 74 -17.76 9.22 -4.54
C VAL A 74 -16.72 8.53 -3.65
N TYR A 75 -15.60 8.10 -4.23
CA TYR A 75 -14.62 7.27 -3.53
C TYR A 75 -13.58 8.06 -2.75
N GLU A 76 -13.23 9.28 -3.15
CA GLU A 76 -12.26 10.12 -2.43
C GLU A 76 -12.58 10.28 -0.93
N PRO A 77 -13.81 10.69 -0.51
CA PRO A 77 -14.12 10.80 0.91
C PRO A 77 -14.09 9.44 1.63
N ILE A 78 -14.40 8.34 0.95
CA ILE A 78 -14.33 6.98 1.50
C ILE A 78 -12.86 6.59 1.74
N ILE A 79 -12.00 6.85 0.76
CA ILE A 79 -10.55 6.61 0.88
C ILE A 79 -9.98 7.37 2.05
N GLU A 80 -10.34 8.65 2.19
CA GLU A 80 -9.88 9.46 3.31
C GLU A 80 -10.34 8.90 4.65
N GLN A 81 -11.62 8.50 4.78
CA GLN A 81 -12.15 7.93 6.00
C GLN A 81 -11.41 6.63 6.36
N VAL A 82 -11.26 5.72 5.41
CA VAL A 82 -10.52 4.47 5.63
C VAL A 82 -9.06 4.75 5.95
N HIS A 83 -8.41 5.72 5.30
CA HIS A 83 -7.03 6.10 5.60
C HIS A 83 -6.88 6.60 7.04
N ARG A 84 -7.81 7.42 7.51
CA ARG A 84 -7.82 7.97 8.88
C ARG A 84 -8.07 6.89 9.93
N ASP A 85 -9.01 5.98 9.66
CA ASP A 85 -9.47 5.00 10.64
C ASP A 85 -8.63 3.72 10.64
N TYR A 86 -7.87 3.48 9.57
CA TYR A 86 -7.05 2.28 9.48
C TYR A 86 -6.08 2.17 10.67
N ARG A 87 -6.17 1.03 11.36
CA ARG A 87 -5.26 0.64 12.44
C ARG A 87 -4.57 -0.64 12.03
N LEU A 88 -3.26 -0.68 12.24
CA LEU A 88 -2.48 -1.89 12.02
C LEU A 88 -2.89 -2.95 13.04
N GLY A 89 -3.12 -4.17 12.58
CA GLY A 89 -3.20 -5.31 13.49
C GLY A 89 -1.87 -5.47 14.23
N THR A 90 -1.92 -5.86 15.51
CA THR A 90 -0.72 -5.94 16.36
C THR A 90 0.31 -6.94 15.85
N GLY A 91 -0.10 -7.94 15.06
CA GLY A 91 0.77 -8.93 14.42
C GLY A 91 1.54 -9.77 15.43
N ASN A 92 1.69 -11.08 15.19
CA ASN A 92 2.49 -11.90 16.09
C ASN A 92 3.98 -11.72 15.75
N CYS A 93 4.57 -10.58 16.12
CA CYS A 93 5.97 -10.23 15.81
C CYS A 93 7.00 -11.19 16.43
N SER A 94 6.56 -12.06 17.35
CA SER A 94 7.33 -13.10 18.03
C SER A 94 7.48 -14.39 17.23
N GLN A 95 6.64 -14.64 16.20
CA GLN A 95 6.83 -15.82 15.35
C GLN A 95 8.11 -15.64 14.51
N ARG A 96 9.14 -16.42 14.86
CA ARG A 96 10.27 -16.66 13.96
C ARG A 96 9.75 -17.49 12.79
N VAL A 97 10.02 -17.03 11.58
CA VAL A 97 9.79 -17.83 10.37
C VAL A 97 10.71 -19.05 10.49
N THR A 98 10.14 -20.23 10.74
CA THR A 98 10.88 -21.49 10.70
C THR A 98 11.14 -21.79 9.22
N THR A 99 12.41 -21.92 8.86
CA THR A 99 12.87 -22.26 7.51
C THR A 99 12.65 -23.73 7.21
#